data_AF-A0A7C0VE47-F1
#
_entry.id   AF-A0A7C0VE47-F1
#
_cell.length_a   1.000
_cell.length_b   1.000
_cell.length_c   1.000
_cell.angle_alpha   90.00
_cell.angle_beta   90.00
_cell.angle_gamma   90.00
#
_symmetry.space_group_name_H-M   'P 1'
#
loop_
_entity.id
_entity.type
_entity.pdbx_description
1 polymer ?
#
loop_
_entity_poly.entity_id
_entity_poly.type
_entity_poly.pdbx_seq_one_letter_code
_entity_poly.pdbx_strand_id
1 'polypeptide(L)'
;TPFDVCSAGSKPETKFPWIGPTTNHPYCPSLKKRLGAESKVPEGVEYIPEIVINGTSLEAVKEAMKAGIEAVCSVKGVLKVSAGNYGGRLGRYKIHLRELFS
;
A
#
# COMPACT_ATOMS: atom_id res chain seq x y z
N THR A 1 5.37 -11.01 -8.41
CA THR A 1 5.02 -9.83 -9.24
C THR A 1 6.26 -9.41 -10.02
N PRO A 2 6.17 -8.62 -11.10
CA PRO A 2 7.39 -8.12 -11.75
C PRO A 2 8.24 -7.38 -10.71
N PHE A 3 9.49 -7.84 -10.51
CA PHE A 3 10.45 -7.24 -9.56
C PHE A 3 9.97 -7.13 -8.11
N ASP A 4 9.07 -8.03 -7.68
CA ASP A 4 8.50 -8.03 -6.32
C ASP A 4 7.74 -6.75 -5.94
N VAL A 5 7.34 -5.97 -6.94
CA VAL A 5 6.50 -4.77 -6.78
C VAL A 5 5.07 -5.07 -7.21
N CYS A 6 4.11 -4.84 -6.32
CA CYS A 6 2.69 -4.85 -6.66
C CYS A 6 2.31 -3.53 -7.34
N SER A 7 2.17 -3.57 -8.66
CA SER A 7 1.72 -2.42 -9.47
C SER A 7 0.20 -2.25 -9.52
N ALA A 8 -0.54 -3.16 -8.89
CA ALA A 8 -2.00 -3.24 -8.97
C ALA A 8 -2.62 -3.56 -7.61
N GLY A 9 -2.56 -2.59 -6.69
CA GLY A 9 -3.21 -2.71 -5.38
C GLY A 9 -4.71 -2.98 -5.49
N SER A 10 -5.23 -3.82 -4.61
CA SER A 10 -6.63 -4.27 -4.62
C SER A 10 -7.39 -3.81 -3.37
N LYS A 11 -8.71 -3.92 -3.43
CA LYS A 11 -9.62 -3.72 -2.29
C LYS A 11 -10.69 -4.83 -2.30
N PRO A 12 -11.21 -5.22 -1.12
CA PRO A 12 -12.20 -6.29 -1.01
C PRO A 12 -13.58 -5.83 -1.47
N GLU A 13 -13.92 -4.55 -1.31
CA GLU A 13 -15.21 -4.01 -1.76
C GLU A 13 -15.30 -4.05 -3.30
N THR A 14 -16.30 -4.78 -3.80
CA THR A 14 -16.48 -4.99 -5.24
C THR A 14 -17.97 -4.98 -5.61
N LYS A 15 -18.27 -4.49 -6.81
CA LYS A 15 -19.59 -4.66 -7.46
C LYS A 15 -19.69 -5.97 -8.24
N PHE A 16 -18.57 -6.68 -8.36
CA PHE A 16 -18.41 -7.89 -9.17
C PHE A 16 -17.91 -9.03 -8.26
N PRO A 17 -18.77 -9.62 -7.41
CA PRO A 17 -18.32 -10.59 -6.40
C PRO A 17 -17.71 -11.87 -7.02
N TRP A 18 -18.14 -12.25 -8.23
CA TRP A 18 -17.66 -13.46 -8.90
C TRP A 18 -16.20 -13.39 -9.38
N ILE A 19 -15.62 -12.20 -9.52
CA ILE A 19 -14.20 -12.02 -9.89
C ILE A 19 -13.30 -11.76 -8.68
N GLY A 20 -13.87 -11.61 -7.48
CA GLY A 20 -13.12 -11.33 -6.27
C GLY A 20 -12.70 -9.85 -6.11
N PRO A 21 -11.61 -9.59 -5.37
CA PRO A 21 -11.11 -8.24 -5.11
C PRO A 21 -10.82 -7.48 -6.40
N THR A 22 -11.18 -6.19 -6.41
CA THR A 22 -10.98 -5.31 -7.58
C THR A 22 -9.93 -4.27 -7.28
N THR A 23 -9.48 -3.53 -8.29
CA THR A 23 -8.50 -2.44 -8.11
C THR A 23 -8.93 -1.46 -7.01
N ASN A 24 -7.95 -1.00 -6.24
CA ASN A 24 -8.13 0.03 -5.23
C ASN A 24 -8.19 1.42 -5.89
N HIS A 25 -9.24 1.64 -6.70
CA HIS A 25 -9.40 2.82 -7.54
C HIS A 25 -9.26 4.18 -6.84
N PRO A 26 -9.60 4.38 -5.54
CA PRO A 26 -9.34 5.65 -4.86
C PRO A 26 -7.86 6.06 -4.88
N TYR A 27 -6.95 5.09 -4.98
CA TYR A 27 -5.50 5.31 -5.07
C TYR A 27 -4.95 5.22 -6.50
N CYS A 28 -5.78 5.23 -7.54
CA CYS A 28 -5.30 5.24 -8.94
C CYS A 28 -5.05 6.68 -9.43
N PRO A 29 -3.79 7.07 -9.75
CA PRO A 29 -3.47 8.42 -10.20
C PRO A 29 -4.22 8.81 -11.49
N SER A 30 -4.35 7.88 -12.44
CA SER A 30 -5.09 8.08 -13.69
C SER A 30 -6.59 8.35 -13.51
N LEU A 31 -7.17 7.99 -12.35
CA LEU A 31 -8.58 8.20 -12.03
C LEU A 31 -8.81 9.45 -11.17
N LYS A 32 -7.75 10.14 -10.72
CA LYS A 32 -7.84 11.28 -9.79
C LYS A 32 -8.83 12.35 -10.25
N LYS A 33 -8.76 12.77 -11.52
CA LYS A 33 -9.68 13.77 -12.10
C LYS A 33 -11.14 13.29 -12.11
N ARG A 34 -11.38 12.01 -12.38
CA ARG A 34 -12.72 11.43 -12.46
C ARG A 34 -13.34 11.24 -11.07
N LEU A 35 -12.53 10.90 -10.07
CA LEU A 35 -12.98 10.62 -8.71
C LEU A 35 -13.17 11.89 -7.86
N GLY A 36 -12.46 12.98 -8.18
CA GLY A 36 -12.55 14.23 -7.43
C GLY A 36 -12.25 14.01 -5.95
N ALA A 37 -13.20 14.38 -5.08
CA ALA A 37 -13.08 14.25 -3.63
C ALA A 37 -12.97 12.80 -3.12
N GLU A 38 -13.38 11.80 -3.90
CA GLU A 38 -13.23 10.38 -3.52
C GLU A 38 -11.80 9.87 -3.72
N SER A 39 -10.97 10.60 -4.48
CA SER A 39 -9.58 10.21 -4.68
C SER A 39 -8.78 10.37 -3.40
N LYS A 40 -7.99 9.34 -3.09
CA LYS A 40 -7.03 9.31 -1.98
C LYS A 40 -5.59 9.48 -2.46
N VAL A 41 -5.39 9.79 -3.75
CA VAL A 41 -4.07 10.06 -4.34
C VAL A 41 -3.58 11.42 -3.84
N PRO A 42 -2.45 11.49 -3.12
CA PRO A 42 -1.92 12.76 -2.65
C PRO A 42 -1.60 13.72 -3.81
N GLU A 43 -1.44 15.00 -3.50
CA GLU A 43 -0.95 15.98 -4.46
C GLU A 43 0.48 15.66 -4.91
N GLY A 44 0.78 15.88 -6.19
CA GLY A 44 2.09 15.57 -6.79
C GLY A 44 2.40 14.09 -7.02
N VAL A 45 1.53 13.15 -6.61
CA VAL A 45 1.77 11.70 -6.78
C VAL A 45 1.24 11.21 -8.12
N GLU A 46 2.15 10.67 -8.94
CA GLU A 46 1.84 10.09 -10.26
C GLU A 46 1.86 8.56 -10.29
N TYR A 47 2.50 7.92 -9.30
CA TYR A 47 2.64 6.47 -9.20
C TYR A 47 2.62 6.00 -7.75
N ILE A 48 1.91 4.89 -7.48
CA ILE A 48 1.76 4.31 -6.13
C ILE A 48 1.98 2.78 -6.24
N PRO A 49 3.23 2.31 -6.08
CA PRO A 49 3.52 0.89 -5.96
C PRO A 49 3.26 0.39 -4.53
N GLU A 50 3.00 -0.90 -4.39
CA GLU A 50 2.94 -1.60 -3.09
C GLU A 50 4.03 -2.67 -3.02
N ILE A 51 4.67 -2.82 -1.86
CA ILE A 51 5.58 -3.93 -1.56
C ILE A 51 4.87 -4.84 -0.56
N VAL A 52 4.62 -6.08 -0.96
CA VAL A 52 3.95 -7.08 -0.11
C VAL A 52 5.02 -8.00 0.48
N ILE A 53 5.05 -8.10 1.80
CA ILE A 53 6.07 -8.86 2.54
C ILE A 53 5.40 -10.02 3.26
N ASN A 54 5.87 -11.23 2.98
CA ASN A 54 5.56 -12.43 3.77
C ASN A 54 6.81 -12.80 4.58
N GLY A 55 6.62 -13.25 5.82
CA GLY A 55 7.71 -13.65 6.70
C GLY A 55 7.31 -14.80 7.62
N THR A 56 8.31 -15.46 8.21
CA THR A 56 8.13 -16.59 9.13
C THR A 56 7.80 -16.16 10.56
N SER A 57 8.02 -14.89 10.90
CA SER A 57 7.67 -14.27 12.18
C SER A 57 7.21 -12.82 11.99
N LEU A 58 6.54 -12.25 13.00
CA LEU A 58 6.13 -10.85 12.97
C LEU A 58 7.35 -9.92 13.00
N GLU A 59 8.38 -10.32 13.74
CA GLU A 59 9.66 -9.61 13.87
C GLU A 59 10.35 -9.51 12.51
N ALA A 60 10.45 -10.61 11.77
CA ALA A 60 11.06 -10.63 10.43
C ALA A 60 10.31 -9.70 9.45
N VAL A 61 8.96 -9.68 9.52
CA VAL A 61 8.16 -8.75 8.70
C VAL A 61 8.40 -7.30 9.10
N LYS A 62 8.46 -6.98 10.40
CA LYS A 62 8.74 -5.62 10.89
C LYS A 62 10.14 -5.14 10.48
N GLU A 63 11.15 -5.99 10.59
CA GLU A 63 12.52 -5.70 10.16
C GLU A 63 12.58 -5.44 8.65
N ALA A 64 11.95 -6.30 7.85
CA ALA A 64 11.87 -6.11 6.40
C ALA A 64 11.13 -4.83 6.01
N MET A 65 10.02 -4.50 6.69
CA MET A 65 9.30 -3.24 6.49
C MET A 65 10.18 -2.04 6.83
N LYS A 66 10.88 -2.06 7.97
CA LYS A 66 11.78 -0.98 8.38
C LYS A 66 12.88 -0.75 7.34
N ALA A 67 13.62 -1.79 6.98
CA ALA A 67 14.71 -1.71 6.02
C ALA A 67 14.24 -1.22 4.65
N GLY A 68 13.10 -1.72 4.16
CA GLY A 68 12.52 -1.27 2.90
C GLY A 68 12.12 0.21 2.92
N ILE A 69 11.53 0.68 4.02
CA ILE A 69 11.14 2.09 4.19
C ILE A 69 12.38 3.00 4.24
N GLU A 70 13.40 2.63 5.01
CA GLU A 70 14.67 3.39 5.07
C GLU A 70 15.31 3.50 3.69
N ALA A 71 15.33 2.41 2.92
CA ALA A 71 15.87 2.40 1.57
C ALA A 71 15.11 3.35 0.63
N VAL A 72 13.77 3.30 0.59
CA VAL A 72 12.99 4.15 -0.33
C VAL A 72 12.99 5.62 0.08
N CYS A 73 13.13 5.94 1.37
CA CYS A 73 13.25 7.33 1.83
C CYS A 73 14.50 8.04 1.29
N SER A 74 15.53 7.29 0.86
CA SER A 74 16.72 7.85 0.22
C SER A 74 16.55 8.13 -1.28
N VAL A 75 15.48 7.63 -1.90
CA VAL A 75 15.25 7.72 -3.35
C VAL A 75 14.61 9.05 -3.72
N LYS A 76 15.27 9.80 -4.61
CA LYS A 76 14.73 11.06 -5.15
C LYS A 76 13.39 10.82 -5.87
N GLY A 77 12.37 11.60 -5.49
CA GLY A 77 11.02 11.52 -6.06
C GLY A 77 10.02 10.72 -5.23
N VAL A 78 10.46 10.03 -4.17
CA VAL A 78 9.55 9.44 -3.19
C VAL A 78 8.95 10.54 -2.32
N LEU A 79 7.64 10.76 -2.45
CA LEU A 79 6.93 11.82 -1.72
C LEU A 79 6.38 11.36 -0.37
N LYS A 80 6.00 10.08 -0.27
CA LYS A 80 5.34 9.54 0.93
C LYS A 80 5.43 8.03 0.99
N VAL A 81 5.54 7.52 2.20
CA VAL A 81 5.35 6.10 2.55
C VAL A 81 4.05 5.95 3.34
N SER A 82 3.29 4.89 3.06
CA SER A 82 2.05 4.54 3.74
C SER A 82 1.90 3.02 3.80
N ALA A 83 0.84 2.52 4.43
CA ALA A 83 0.51 1.10 4.48
C ALA A 83 -0.98 0.86 4.19
N GLY A 84 -1.26 -0.17 3.39
CA GLY A 84 -2.63 -0.68 3.17
C GLY A 84 -3.15 -1.41 4.41
N ASN A 85 -4.45 -1.28 4.69
CA ASN A 85 -5.11 -2.00 5.77
C ASN A 85 -6.61 -2.14 5.52
N TYR A 86 -7.26 -3.03 6.27
CA TYR A 86 -8.69 -3.33 6.17
C TYR A 86 -9.52 -2.77 7.34
N GLY A 87 -9.06 -1.65 7.93
CA GLY A 87 -9.70 -1.04 9.10
C GLY A 87 -9.62 -1.90 10.37
N GLY A 88 -8.66 -2.83 10.44
CA GLY A 88 -8.50 -3.75 11.56
C GLY A 88 -9.56 -4.85 11.67
N ARG A 89 -10.35 -5.09 10.61
CA ARG A 89 -11.47 -6.05 10.59
C ARG A 89 -11.13 -7.43 10.03
N LEU A 90 -9.96 -7.59 9.38
CA LEU A 90 -9.62 -8.81 8.65
C LEU A 90 -8.35 -9.50 9.19
N GLY A 91 -7.24 -8.75 9.25
CA GLY A 91 -5.95 -9.29 9.68
C GLY A 91 -5.81 -9.37 11.21
N ARG A 92 -5.21 -10.45 11.70
CA ARG A 92 -4.85 -10.62 13.12
C ARG A 92 -3.80 -9.61 13.58
N TYR A 93 -2.82 -9.34 12.72
CA TYR A 93 -1.69 -8.47 13.03
C TYR A 93 -1.94 -7.04 12.55
N LYS A 94 -1.48 -6.07 13.34
CA LYS A 94 -1.48 -4.63 13.01
C LYS A 94 -0.07 -4.14 13.23
N ILE A 95 0.58 -3.64 12.17
CA ILE A 95 1.93 -3.08 12.24
C ILE A 95 1.79 -1.58 12.02
N HIS A 96 1.99 -0.80 13.08
CA HIS A 96 1.95 0.66 12.99
C HIS A 96 3.33 1.17 12.53
N LEU A 97 3.39 1.86 11.39
CA LEU A 97 4.66 2.29 10.80
C LEU A 97 5.53 3.12 11.75
N ARG A 98 4.91 3.92 12.63
CA ARG A 98 5.64 4.73 13.62
C ARG A 98 6.42 3.88 14.62
N GLU A 99 5.91 2.71 14.98
CA GLU A 99 6.54 1.79 15.93
C GLU A 99 7.78 1.09 15.36
N LEU A 100 8.01 1.17 14.04
CA LEU A 100 9.21 0.60 13.41
C LEU A 100 10.47 1.45 13.62
N PHE A 101 10.28 2.72 14.00
CA PHE A 101 11.35 3.72 14.11
C PHE A 101 11.50 4.31 15.53
N SER A 102 10.67 3.84 16.46
CA SER A 102 10.75 4.16 17.89
C SER A 102 11.69 3.21 18.63
#